data_AF-A0A813EFB5-F1
#
_entry.id   AF-A0A813EFB5-F1
#
_cell.length_a   1.000
_cell.length_b   1.000
_cell.length_c   1.000
_cell.angle_alpha   90.00
_cell.angle_beta   90.00
_cell.angle_gamma   90.00
#
_symmetry.space_group_name_H-M   'P 1'
#
loop_
_entity.id
_entity.type
_entity.pdbx_description
1 polymer ?
#
loop_
_entity_poly.entity_id
_entity_poly.type
_entity_poly.pdbx_seq_one_letter_code
_entity_poly.pdbx_strand_id
1 'polypeptide(L)'
;VAVGNERSANFGNGIFLQGPAGSAEQLEVNHQWDKSFEFELAFHRYVRQHICSELHHFSPLQLLWEVQIAQLFATRLQEYHELFISCNKSDGNRHWCLACDKCCFVAVILGAFMEPEQLARALGRDLLSEATLLPKFRALLGHSAGGVPSAAAGAQRGPKPMECVGEPEEVLLCLALSRARRRQQQQQTEQGEQGEPTEKGSKKKEKKSTAARSKQQGTSSRPGCLEQLSAELDACGPTEARRLLLGGPVGGEDLGPQAVLYPQWWTWPAECLKGLEMAAETAEVLLAP
;
A
#
# COMPACT_ATOMS: atom_id res chain seq x y z
N VAL A 1 -12.23 15.01 -18.39
CA VAL A 1 -12.01 13.56 -18.29
C VAL A 1 -11.05 13.32 -17.15
N ALA A 2 -11.55 12.77 -16.06
CA ALA A 2 -10.73 12.33 -14.94
C ALA A 2 -10.39 10.85 -15.15
N VAL A 3 -9.11 10.48 -14.99
CA VAL A 3 -8.65 9.08 -14.99
C VAL A 3 -8.11 8.72 -13.61
N GLY A 4 -7.75 7.45 -13.40
CA GLY A 4 -7.33 6.91 -12.10
C GLY A 4 -5.87 6.46 -12.08
N ASN A 5 -4.97 7.27 -12.65
CA ASN A 5 -3.54 6.96 -12.69
C ASN A 5 -2.83 7.50 -11.46
N GLU A 6 -2.00 6.67 -10.86
CA GLU A 6 -1.36 6.89 -9.57
C GLU A 6 0.13 7.27 -9.71
N ARG A 7 0.73 7.84 -8.65
CA ARG A 7 2.12 8.33 -8.71
C ARG A 7 3.12 7.22 -9.03
N SER A 8 2.90 5.97 -8.62
CA SER A 8 3.85 4.89 -8.93
C SER A 8 3.93 4.53 -10.41
N ALA A 9 2.95 4.95 -11.24
CA ALA A 9 3.00 4.76 -12.68
C ALA A 9 4.10 5.58 -13.36
N ASN A 10 4.73 6.52 -12.64
CA ASN A 10 5.88 7.28 -13.12
C ASN A 10 7.20 6.50 -13.08
N PHE A 11 7.27 5.41 -12.30
CA PHE A 11 8.52 4.69 -12.09
C PHE A 11 8.65 3.50 -13.05
N GLY A 12 9.86 3.32 -13.58
CA GLY A 12 10.20 2.20 -14.44
C GLY A 12 10.34 0.88 -13.69
N ASN A 13 10.61 -0.18 -14.45
CA ASN A 13 10.65 -1.54 -13.93
C ASN A 13 12.06 -1.99 -13.48
N GLY A 14 13.06 -1.10 -13.51
CA GLY A 14 14.46 -1.48 -13.32
C GLY A 14 15.07 -2.24 -14.51
N ILE A 15 14.40 -2.21 -15.68
CA ILE A 15 14.87 -2.81 -16.93
C ILE A 15 15.37 -1.68 -17.82
N PHE A 16 16.63 -1.76 -18.27
CA PHE A 16 17.25 -0.70 -19.07
C PHE A 16 17.60 -1.21 -20.47
N LEU A 17 17.22 -0.45 -21.49
CA LEU A 17 17.57 -0.66 -22.88
C LEU A 17 18.65 0.34 -23.31
N GLN A 18 19.47 -0.04 -24.28
CA GLN A 18 20.45 0.89 -24.86
C GLN A 18 19.70 1.99 -25.61
N GLY A 19 20.12 3.25 -25.39
CA GLY A 19 19.59 4.41 -26.07
C GLY A 19 19.94 4.43 -27.57
N PRO A 20 19.63 5.54 -28.26
CA PRO A 20 19.89 5.72 -29.69
C PRO A 20 21.32 5.33 -30.09
N ALA A 21 21.49 4.76 -31.28
CA ALA A 21 22.79 4.30 -31.78
C ALA A 21 23.86 5.40 -31.66
N GLY A 22 24.93 5.11 -30.92
CA GLY A 22 26.02 6.05 -30.65
C GLY A 22 25.90 6.84 -29.36
N SER A 23 24.82 6.71 -28.58
CA SER A 23 24.73 7.27 -27.23
C SER A 23 25.22 6.30 -26.16
N ALA A 24 25.76 6.86 -25.06
CA ALA A 24 26.05 6.12 -23.83
C ALA A 24 24.83 6.03 -22.90
N GLU A 25 23.66 6.48 -23.36
CA GLU A 25 22.44 6.58 -22.58
C GLU A 25 21.78 5.21 -22.42
N GLN A 26 21.23 4.96 -21.24
CA GLN A 26 20.34 3.83 -20.98
C GLN A 26 18.94 4.37 -20.69
N LEU A 27 17.94 3.80 -21.36
CA LEU A 27 16.54 4.15 -21.19
C LEU A 27 15.85 3.11 -20.32
N GLU A 28 15.23 3.55 -19.24
CA GLU A 28 14.44 2.66 -18.40
C GLU A 28 13.10 2.33 -19.07
N VAL A 29 12.74 1.04 -19.07
CA VAL A 29 11.42 0.58 -19.51
C VAL A 29 10.42 0.83 -18.39
N ASN A 30 9.37 1.59 -18.71
CA ASN A 30 8.18 1.75 -17.88
C ASN A 30 6.98 1.05 -18.57
N HIS A 31 6.56 -0.10 -18.03
CA HIS A 31 5.42 -0.86 -18.56
C HIS A 31 4.04 -0.19 -18.35
N GLN A 32 3.98 0.87 -17.54
CA GLN A 32 2.80 1.68 -17.28
C GLN A 32 2.99 3.12 -17.79
N TRP A 33 3.82 3.32 -18.82
CA TRP A 33 4.10 4.66 -19.34
C TRP A 33 2.83 5.40 -19.78
N ASP A 34 1.82 4.69 -20.29
CA ASP A 34 0.50 5.24 -20.65
C ASP A 34 -0.32 5.76 -19.44
N LYS A 35 0.15 5.52 -18.22
CA LYS A 35 -0.37 6.06 -16.97
C LYS A 35 0.60 7.02 -16.28
N SER A 36 1.76 7.25 -16.87
CA SER A 36 2.74 8.19 -16.33
C SER A 36 2.27 9.63 -16.51
N PHE A 37 2.85 10.52 -15.72
CA PHE A 37 2.64 11.94 -15.82
C PHE A 37 3.12 12.50 -17.16
N GLU A 38 4.23 11.98 -17.69
CA GLU A 38 4.76 12.36 -18.99
C GLU A 38 3.71 12.13 -20.09
N PHE A 39 3.12 10.93 -20.11
CA PHE A 39 2.04 10.61 -21.04
C PHE A 39 0.81 11.49 -20.81
N GLU A 40 0.37 11.65 -19.56
CA GLU A 40 -0.81 12.45 -19.23
C GLU A 40 -0.67 13.89 -19.74
N LEU A 41 0.52 14.50 -19.57
CA LEU A 41 0.86 15.82 -20.07
C LEU A 41 0.86 15.89 -21.61
N ALA A 42 1.49 14.91 -22.26
CA ALA A 42 1.53 14.84 -23.71
C ALA A 42 0.12 14.66 -24.31
N PHE A 43 -0.67 13.75 -23.75
CA PHE A 43 -2.02 13.46 -24.20
C PHE A 43 -2.96 14.64 -23.95
N HIS A 44 -2.90 15.27 -22.78
CA HIS A 44 -3.67 16.48 -22.49
C HIS A 44 -3.41 17.59 -23.52
N ARG A 45 -2.14 17.85 -23.84
CA ARG A 45 -1.76 18.85 -24.87
C ARG A 45 -2.30 18.47 -26.24
N TYR A 46 -2.14 17.20 -26.63
CA TYR A 46 -2.63 16.70 -27.91
C TYR A 46 -4.15 16.87 -28.04
N VAL A 47 -4.92 16.45 -27.03
CA VAL A 47 -6.39 16.56 -27.05
C VAL A 47 -6.83 18.02 -27.17
N ARG A 48 -6.21 18.93 -26.41
CA ARG A 48 -6.55 20.36 -26.46
C ARG A 48 -6.18 21.03 -27.77
N GLN A 49 -5.07 20.61 -28.38
CA GLN A 49 -4.59 21.19 -29.63
C GLN A 49 -5.33 20.66 -30.86
N HIS A 50 -5.71 19.38 -30.87
CA HIS A 50 -6.15 18.70 -32.09
C HIS A 50 -7.59 18.15 -32.04
N ILE A 51 -8.19 18.00 -30.86
CA ILE A 51 -9.52 17.39 -30.71
C ILE A 51 -10.54 18.40 -30.19
N CYS A 52 -10.33 18.92 -28.98
CA CYS A 52 -11.22 19.87 -28.33
C CYS A 52 -10.46 20.69 -27.28
N SER A 53 -10.33 22.00 -27.52
CA SER A 53 -9.61 22.92 -26.64
C SER A 53 -10.23 23.11 -25.27
N GLU A 54 -11.49 22.71 -25.06
CA GLU A 54 -12.18 22.80 -23.77
C GLU A 54 -12.05 21.52 -22.94
N LEU A 55 -11.54 20.43 -23.53
CA LEU A 55 -11.40 19.15 -22.84
C LEU A 55 -10.14 19.15 -21.98
N HIS A 56 -10.30 18.82 -20.69
CA HIS A 56 -9.20 18.56 -19.76
C HIS A 56 -9.07 17.06 -19.53
N HIS A 57 -7.90 16.50 -19.84
CA HIS A 57 -7.52 15.14 -19.43
C HIS A 57 -6.57 15.24 -18.24
N PHE A 58 -6.92 14.66 -17.10
CA PHE A 58 -6.05 14.64 -15.93
C PHE A 58 -6.38 13.48 -14.98
N SER A 59 -5.45 13.09 -14.12
CA SER A 59 -5.67 12.14 -13.02
C SER A 59 -5.57 12.85 -11.67
N PRO A 60 -6.66 12.91 -10.89
CA PRO A 60 -6.59 13.29 -9.47
C PRO A 60 -5.49 12.55 -8.70
N LEU A 61 -5.33 11.26 -8.99
CA LEU A 61 -4.48 10.35 -8.21
C LEU A 61 -2.98 10.48 -8.52
N GLN A 62 -2.59 11.21 -9.57
CA GLN A 62 -1.18 11.29 -10.00
C GLN A 62 -0.28 11.94 -8.93
N LEU A 63 -0.88 12.75 -8.05
CA LEU A 63 -0.18 13.41 -6.95
C LEU A 63 -0.03 12.52 -5.72
N LEU A 64 -0.78 11.42 -5.65
CA LEU A 64 -0.82 10.56 -4.49
C LEU A 64 0.07 9.33 -4.69
N TRP A 65 0.88 9.04 -3.68
CA TRP A 65 1.45 7.72 -3.49
C TRP A 65 0.33 6.71 -3.23
N GLU A 66 0.57 5.45 -3.57
CA GLU A 66 -0.38 4.35 -3.40
C GLU A 66 -0.72 4.18 -1.92
N VAL A 67 0.23 4.41 -1.01
CA VAL A 67 -0.03 4.38 0.43
C VAL A 67 -1.06 5.43 0.87
N GLN A 68 -1.09 6.61 0.24
CA GLN A 68 -2.09 7.64 0.50
C GLN A 68 -3.46 7.21 -0.05
N ILE A 69 -3.48 6.62 -1.25
CA ILE A 69 -4.71 6.08 -1.86
C ILE A 69 -5.28 4.95 -0.98
N ALA A 70 -4.44 4.05 -0.49
CA ALA A 70 -4.81 2.95 0.39
C ALA A 70 -5.35 3.45 1.73
N GLN A 71 -4.74 4.49 2.31
CA GLN A 71 -5.21 5.12 3.54
C GLN A 71 -6.62 5.71 3.37
N LEU A 72 -6.84 6.45 2.27
CA LEU A 72 -8.13 7.05 1.97
C LEU A 72 -9.18 5.96 1.71
N PHE A 73 -8.85 4.93 0.95
CA PHE A 73 -9.73 3.80 0.69
C PHE A 73 -10.11 3.05 1.98
N ALA A 74 -9.13 2.76 2.83
CA ALA A 74 -9.35 2.05 4.08
C ALA A 74 -10.24 2.85 5.06
N THR A 75 -10.06 4.17 5.12
CA THR A 75 -10.75 5.01 6.11
C THR A 75 -12.08 5.59 5.64
N ARG A 76 -12.28 5.78 4.33
CA ARG A 76 -13.45 6.49 3.78
C ARG A 76 -14.39 5.64 2.94
N LEU A 77 -13.95 4.49 2.45
CA LEU A 77 -14.67 3.70 1.44
C LEU A 77 -14.98 2.28 1.95
N GLN A 78 -15.42 2.19 3.21
CA GLN A 78 -15.65 0.91 3.91
C GLN A 78 -16.69 0.03 3.24
N GLU A 79 -17.71 0.64 2.64
CA GLU A 79 -18.76 -0.05 1.89
C GLU A 79 -18.25 -0.79 0.64
N TYR A 80 -17.02 -0.50 0.19
CA TYR A 80 -16.41 -1.13 -0.97
C TYR A 80 -15.38 -2.21 -0.61
N HIS A 81 -15.04 -2.40 0.67
CA HIS A 81 -13.98 -3.32 1.10
C HIS A 81 -14.23 -4.78 0.72
N GLU A 82 -15.49 -5.21 0.57
CA GLU A 82 -15.82 -6.57 0.14
C GLU A 82 -16.14 -6.67 -1.37
N LEU A 83 -16.20 -5.53 -2.07
CA LEU A 83 -16.56 -5.46 -3.49
C LEU A 83 -15.35 -5.32 -4.40
N PHE A 84 -14.27 -4.72 -3.91
CA PHE A 84 -13.11 -4.41 -4.72
C PHE A 84 -12.31 -5.69 -5.07
N ILE A 85 -11.79 -5.72 -6.29
CA ILE A 85 -10.90 -6.79 -6.75
C ILE A 85 -9.84 -6.18 -7.65
N SER A 86 -8.57 -6.51 -7.38
CA SER A 86 -7.44 -6.08 -8.21
C SER A 86 -6.55 -7.25 -8.63
N CYS A 87 -6.96 -8.49 -8.33
CA CYS A 87 -6.18 -9.67 -8.66
C CYS A 87 -6.08 -9.87 -10.18
N ASN A 88 -4.86 -9.88 -10.71
CA ASN A 88 -4.58 -10.14 -12.14
C ASN A 88 -4.90 -11.59 -12.58
N LYS A 89 -5.18 -12.49 -11.63
CA LYS A 89 -5.64 -13.86 -11.88
C LYS A 89 -7.13 -14.07 -11.61
N SER A 90 -7.88 -13.00 -11.41
CA SER A 90 -9.33 -13.08 -11.24
C SER A 90 -9.96 -13.58 -12.55
N ASP A 91 -10.82 -14.58 -12.44
CA ASP A 91 -11.52 -15.24 -13.55
C ASP A 91 -12.89 -14.58 -13.86
N GLY A 92 -13.09 -13.34 -13.44
CA GLY A 92 -14.37 -12.62 -13.59
C GLY A 92 -15.36 -12.87 -12.44
N ASN A 93 -15.10 -13.85 -11.57
CA ASN A 93 -15.93 -14.13 -10.39
C ASN A 93 -15.50 -13.31 -9.14
N ARG A 94 -14.72 -12.24 -9.33
CA ARG A 94 -14.19 -11.37 -8.26
C ARG A 94 -13.39 -12.12 -7.18
N HIS A 95 -12.69 -13.19 -7.57
CA HIS A 95 -11.89 -13.96 -6.63
C HIS A 95 -10.44 -13.48 -6.56
N TRP A 96 -9.92 -13.39 -5.34
CA TRP A 96 -8.50 -13.23 -5.08
C TRP A 96 -7.80 -14.59 -5.18
N CYS A 97 -6.70 -14.68 -5.94
CA CYS A 97 -5.90 -15.92 -5.97
C CYS A 97 -5.01 -16.10 -4.73
N LEU A 98 -4.90 -15.07 -3.88
CA LEU A 98 -4.19 -15.06 -2.60
C LEU A 98 -2.68 -15.36 -2.65
N ALA A 99 -2.08 -15.36 -3.84
CA ALA A 99 -0.69 -15.76 -4.05
C ALA A 99 0.09 -14.96 -5.10
N CYS A 100 -0.57 -14.17 -5.97
CA CYS A 100 0.14 -13.31 -6.93
C CYS A 100 0.69 -12.04 -6.26
N ASP A 101 1.67 -11.41 -6.90
CA ASP A 101 2.32 -10.20 -6.38
C ASP A 101 1.31 -9.07 -6.13
N LYS A 102 0.27 -8.95 -6.97
CA LYS A 102 -0.81 -7.98 -6.76
C LYS A 102 -1.66 -8.27 -5.52
N CYS A 103 -1.95 -9.54 -5.21
CA CYS A 103 -2.66 -9.90 -3.96
C CYS A 103 -1.80 -9.57 -2.73
N CYS A 104 -0.51 -9.93 -2.78
CA CYS A 104 0.43 -9.63 -1.70
C CYS A 104 0.58 -8.12 -1.50
N PHE A 105 0.72 -7.36 -2.59
CA PHE A 105 0.83 -5.90 -2.52
C PHE A 105 -0.42 -5.25 -1.92
N VAL A 106 -1.63 -5.66 -2.35
CA VAL A 106 -2.87 -5.17 -1.76
C VAL A 106 -2.96 -5.50 -0.27
N ALA A 107 -2.58 -6.71 0.14
CA ALA A 107 -2.55 -7.09 1.55
C ALA A 107 -1.59 -6.23 2.36
N VAL A 108 -0.40 -5.91 1.81
CA VAL A 108 0.57 -5.01 2.43
C VAL A 108 -0.02 -3.61 2.61
N ILE A 109 -0.50 -3.00 1.52
CA ILE A 109 -0.84 -1.58 1.53
C ILE A 109 -2.12 -1.29 2.33
N LEU A 110 -3.10 -2.20 2.28
CA LEU A 110 -4.30 -2.08 3.09
C LEU A 110 -4.07 -2.52 4.54
N GLY A 111 -3.17 -3.48 4.78
CA GLY A 111 -2.81 -3.92 6.15
C GLY A 111 -2.22 -2.80 7.01
N ALA A 112 -1.63 -1.79 6.39
CA ALA A 112 -1.16 -0.60 7.09
C ALA A 112 -2.29 0.18 7.77
N PHE A 113 -3.52 0.11 7.26
CA PHE A 113 -4.66 0.92 7.72
C PHE A 113 -5.91 0.14 8.13
N MET A 114 -6.03 -1.15 7.76
CA MET A 114 -7.13 -2.03 8.15
C MET A 114 -6.76 -2.92 9.33
N GLU A 115 -7.77 -3.36 10.08
CA GLU A 115 -7.60 -4.41 11.10
C GLU A 115 -7.41 -5.79 10.45
N PRO A 116 -6.67 -6.73 11.07
CA PRO A 116 -6.41 -8.05 10.49
C PRO A 116 -7.69 -8.78 10.05
N GLU A 117 -8.75 -8.72 10.86
CA GLU A 117 -10.03 -9.36 10.55
C GLU A 117 -10.78 -8.67 9.41
N GLN A 118 -10.68 -7.34 9.32
CA GLN A 118 -11.27 -6.57 8.20
C GLN A 118 -10.57 -6.93 6.89
N LEU A 119 -9.24 -6.92 6.89
CA LEU A 119 -8.44 -7.28 5.74
C LEU A 119 -8.68 -8.73 5.30
N ALA A 120 -8.77 -9.65 6.27
CA ALA A 120 -9.06 -11.05 6.00
C ALA A 120 -10.47 -11.25 5.42
N ARG A 121 -11.48 -10.46 5.81
CA ARG A 121 -12.79 -10.49 5.16
C ARG A 121 -12.74 -9.99 3.72
N ALA A 122 -12.04 -8.89 3.47
CA ALA A 122 -11.89 -8.31 2.14
C ALA A 122 -11.16 -9.23 1.15
N LEU A 123 -10.07 -9.86 1.58
CA LEU A 123 -9.24 -10.71 0.72
C LEU A 123 -9.64 -12.19 0.78
N GLY A 124 -10.25 -12.64 1.87
CA GLY A 124 -10.57 -14.05 2.16
C GLY A 124 -9.61 -14.73 3.14
N ARG A 125 -8.44 -14.13 3.43
CA ARG A 125 -7.52 -14.57 4.51
C ARG A 125 -6.52 -13.47 4.89
N ASP A 126 -5.83 -13.64 6.01
CA ASP A 126 -4.71 -12.76 6.41
C ASP A 126 -3.39 -13.18 5.75
N LEU A 127 -3.06 -12.59 4.60
CA LEU A 127 -1.84 -12.91 3.85
C LEU A 127 -0.55 -12.52 4.61
N LEU A 128 -0.59 -11.54 5.52
CA LEU A 128 0.60 -11.08 6.25
C LEU A 128 1.05 -12.09 7.33
N SER A 129 0.16 -13.01 7.71
CA SER A 129 0.46 -14.12 8.62
C SER A 129 0.92 -15.39 7.90
N GLU A 130 0.86 -15.44 6.57
CA GLU A 130 1.16 -16.63 5.77
C GLU A 130 2.66 -16.75 5.48
N ALA A 131 3.41 -17.46 6.32
CA ALA A 131 4.87 -17.63 6.19
C ALA A 131 5.34 -18.11 4.80
N THR A 132 4.49 -18.81 4.04
CA THR A 132 4.78 -19.25 2.66
C THR A 132 4.86 -18.10 1.66
N LEU A 133 4.27 -16.92 1.96
CA LEU A 133 4.30 -15.71 1.13
C LEU A 133 5.51 -14.81 1.42
N LEU A 134 6.38 -15.17 2.37
CA LEU A 134 7.57 -14.38 2.68
C LEU A 134 8.44 -14.04 1.44
N PRO A 135 8.69 -14.96 0.48
CA PRO A 135 9.44 -14.61 -0.72
C PRO A 135 8.77 -13.53 -1.58
N LYS A 136 7.43 -13.48 -1.59
CA LYS A 136 6.66 -12.46 -2.30
C LYS A 136 6.83 -11.08 -1.66
N PHE A 137 6.75 -11.00 -0.33
CA PHE A 137 6.97 -9.74 0.37
C PHE A 137 8.40 -9.22 0.23
N ARG A 138 9.42 -10.09 0.26
CA ARG A 138 10.80 -9.69 -0.03
C ARG A 138 10.99 -9.18 -1.46
N ALA A 139 10.39 -9.84 -2.45
CA ALA A 139 10.40 -9.37 -3.83
C ALA A 139 9.75 -7.98 -3.97
N LEU A 140 8.62 -7.74 -3.28
CA LEU A 140 7.97 -6.44 -3.24
C LEU A 140 8.83 -5.35 -2.56
N LEU A 141 9.66 -5.71 -1.59
CA LEU A 141 10.68 -4.84 -1.02
C LEU A 141 11.88 -4.59 -1.96
N GLY A 142 11.84 -5.05 -3.21
CA GLY A 142 12.92 -4.86 -4.18
C GLY A 142 14.13 -5.77 -3.95
N HIS A 143 14.01 -6.79 -3.09
CA HIS A 143 15.05 -7.81 -2.97
C HIS A 143 15.03 -8.65 -4.25
N SER A 144 16.09 -8.56 -5.06
CA SER A 144 16.46 -9.67 -5.94
C SER A 144 16.66 -10.92 -5.08
N ALA A 145 16.45 -12.12 -5.64
CA ALA A 145 16.75 -13.37 -4.92
C ALA A 145 18.20 -13.37 -4.37
N GLY A 146 18.40 -12.92 -3.12
CA GLY A 146 19.70 -12.92 -2.43
C GLY A 146 20.29 -11.60 -1.90
N GLY A 147 19.61 -10.44 -1.89
CA GLY A 147 20.23 -9.19 -1.36
C GLY A 147 19.29 -8.22 -0.66
N VAL A 148 19.79 -7.51 0.36
CA VAL A 148 19.08 -6.47 1.14
C VAL A 148 19.07 -5.15 0.34
N PRO A 149 17.93 -4.44 0.23
CA PRO A 149 17.84 -3.14 -0.40
C PRO A 149 18.67 -2.11 0.37
N SER A 150 19.40 -1.28 -0.37
CA SER A 150 19.95 -0.04 0.16
C SER A 150 18.95 1.09 -0.08
N ALA A 151 18.65 1.87 0.96
CA ALA A 151 17.80 3.06 0.91
C ALA A 151 18.43 4.24 0.13
N ALA A 152 19.61 4.06 -0.47
CA ALA A 152 20.25 5.08 -1.29
C ALA A 152 19.62 5.15 -2.69
N ALA A 153 19.26 6.36 -3.11
CA ALA A 153 18.94 6.67 -4.50
C ALA A 153 20.10 6.20 -5.41
N GLY A 154 19.81 5.27 -6.33
CA GLY A 154 20.79 4.72 -7.28
C GLY A 154 21.34 3.32 -6.95
N ALA A 155 20.89 2.65 -5.88
CA ALA A 155 21.21 1.23 -5.69
C ALA A 155 20.48 0.36 -6.73
N GLN A 156 21.18 -0.65 -7.29
CA GLN A 156 20.57 -1.60 -8.23
C GLN A 156 19.43 -2.37 -7.52
N ARG A 157 18.19 -1.99 -7.82
CA ARG A 157 16.99 -2.69 -7.38
C ARG A 157 16.75 -3.90 -8.29
N GLY A 158 16.23 -4.97 -7.71
CA GLY A 158 15.67 -6.05 -8.53
C GLY A 158 14.52 -5.55 -9.39
N PRO A 159 14.17 -6.25 -10.48
CA PRO A 159 13.08 -5.83 -11.36
C PRO A 159 11.76 -5.77 -10.59
N LYS A 160 11.08 -4.64 -10.69
CA LYS A 160 9.73 -4.45 -10.14
C LYS A 160 8.76 -5.42 -10.84
N PRO A 161 7.89 -6.14 -10.10
CA PRO A 161 6.89 -7.01 -10.74
C PRO A 161 6.05 -6.25 -11.78
N MET A 162 5.79 -6.88 -12.92
CA MET A 162 4.99 -6.35 -14.04
C MET A 162 3.48 -6.32 -13.74
N GLU A 163 3.11 -6.39 -12.46
CA GLU A 163 1.75 -6.59 -11.98
C GLU A 163 1.12 -5.26 -11.48
N CYS A 164 1.70 -4.11 -11.86
CA CYS A 164 1.28 -2.77 -11.44
C CYS A 164 1.21 -2.63 -9.91
N VAL A 165 2.33 -2.86 -9.23
CA VAL A 165 2.47 -2.70 -7.76
C VAL A 165 3.14 -1.36 -7.43
N GLY A 166 3.06 -0.90 -6.18
CA GLY A 166 3.73 0.32 -5.71
C GLY A 166 5.24 0.18 -5.57
N GLU A 167 5.89 1.20 -5.01
CA GLU A 167 7.34 1.21 -4.82
C GLU A 167 7.79 0.41 -3.57
N PRO A 168 9.03 -0.11 -3.55
CA PRO A 168 9.60 -0.82 -2.39
C PRO A 168 9.51 -0.05 -1.07
N GLU A 169 9.66 1.27 -1.10
CA GLU A 169 9.58 2.13 0.08
C GLU A 169 8.16 2.19 0.66
N GLU A 170 7.14 2.18 -0.20
CA GLU A 170 5.75 2.12 0.26
C GLU A 170 5.43 0.76 0.86
N VAL A 171 5.96 -0.31 0.27
CA VAL A 171 5.84 -1.68 0.81
C VAL A 171 6.52 -1.75 2.18
N LEU A 172 7.71 -1.19 2.32
CA LEU A 172 8.46 -1.13 3.57
C LEU A 172 7.67 -0.40 4.66
N LEU A 173 7.21 0.82 4.36
CA LEU A 173 6.39 1.62 5.28
C LEU A 173 5.13 0.85 5.70
N CYS A 174 4.39 0.28 4.75
CA CYS A 174 3.13 -0.38 5.04
C CYS A 174 3.30 -1.65 5.88
N LEU A 175 4.36 -2.43 5.63
CA LEU A 175 4.70 -3.60 6.46
C LEU A 175 5.12 -3.18 7.88
N ALA A 176 5.93 -2.13 8.01
CA ALA A 176 6.35 -1.60 9.30
C ALA A 176 5.16 -1.12 10.13
N LEU A 177 4.25 -0.36 9.51
CA LEU A 177 2.99 0.08 10.15
C LEU A 177 2.09 -1.09 10.54
N SER A 178 1.94 -2.08 9.65
CA SER A 178 1.18 -3.30 9.94
C SER A 178 1.72 -4.03 11.16
N ARG A 179 3.05 -4.15 11.28
CA ARG A 179 3.72 -4.78 12.43
C ARG A 179 3.50 -3.96 13.71
N ALA A 180 3.71 -2.64 13.67
CA ALA A 180 3.56 -1.78 14.83
C ALA A 180 2.13 -1.80 15.39
N ARG A 181 1.12 -1.67 14.51
CA ARG A 181 -0.31 -1.71 14.90
C ARG A 181 -0.69 -3.05 15.54
N ARG A 182 -0.28 -4.16 14.94
CA ARG A 182 -0.55 -5.50 15.48
C ARG A 182 0.09 -5.72 16.86
N ARG A 183 1.33 -5.25 17.06
CA ARG A 183 1.99 -5.30 18.37
C ARG A 183 1.25 -4.47 19.42
N GLN A 184 0.81 -3.27 19.06
CA GLN A 184 0.04 -2.40 19.96
C GLN A 184 -1.28 -3.05 20.39
N GLN A 185 -2.00 -3.69 19.46
CA GLN A 185 -3.26 -4.40 19.74
C GLN A 185 -3.06 -5.61 20.67
N GLN A 186 -1.98 -6.37 20.48
CA GLN A 186 -1.63 -7.50 21.35
C GLN A 186 -1.38 -7.01 22.78
N GLN A 187 -0.60 -5.94 22.95
CA GLN A 187 -0.33 -5.35 24.26
C GLN A 187 -1.60 -4.85 24.95
N GLN A 188 -2.52 -4.22 24.21
CA GLN A 188 -3.80 -3.76 24.75
C GLN A 188 -4.69 -4.93 25.20
N THR A 189 -4.68 -6.03 24.44
CA THR A 189 -5.46 -7.23 24.77
C THR A 189 -4.93 -7.89 26.05
N GLU A 190 -3.60 -8.03 26.17
CA GLU A 190 -2.95 -8.62 27.34
C GLU A 190 -3.16 -7.77 28.62
N GLN A 191 -3.19 -6.44 28.50
CA GLN A 191 -3.48 -5.54 29.61
C GLN A 191 -4.97 -5.54 30.00
N GLY A 192 -5.87 -5.69 29.03
CA GLY A 192 -7.31 -5.81 29.28
C GLY A 192 -7.69 -7.09 30.01
N GLU A 193 -7.03 -8.22 29.69
CA GLU A 193 -7.25 -9.50 30.37
C GLU A 193 -6.69 -9.53 31.81
N GLN A 194 -5.70 -8.69 32.13
CA GLN A 194 -5.16 -8.54 33.49
C GLN A 194 -5.96 -7.58 34.38
N GLY A 195 -6.92 -6.83 33.82
CA GLY A 195 -7.72 -5.81 34.50
C GLY A 195 -9.10 -6.24 35.00
N GLU A 196 -9.54 -7.48 34.78
CA GLU A 196 -10.84 -7.97 35.26
C GLU A 196 -10.72 -8.61 36.66
N PRO A 197 -11.27 -8.00 37.73
CA PRO A 197 -11.37 -8.67 39.02
C PRO A 197 -12.47 -9.71 38.94
N THR A 198 -12.12 -10.98 39.17
CA THR A 198 -13.08 -12.07 39.33
C THR A 198 -13.96 -11.82 40.56
N GLU A 199 -15.16 -11.24 40.36
CA GLU A 199 -16.21 -11.29 41.37
C GLU A 199 -16.95 -12.63 41.27
N LYS A 200 -16.76 -13.47 42.29
CA LYS A 200 -17.50 -14.70 42.50
C LYS A 200 -18.96 -14.38 42.82
N GLY A 201 -19.88 -14.72 41.91
CA GLY A 201 -21.31 -14.74 42.16
C GLY A 201 -22.01 -15.90 41.44
N SER A 202 -22.19 -17.03 42.12
CA SER A 202 -22.96 -18.17 41.61
C SER A 202 -24.47 -17.88 41.61
N LYS A 203 -25.15 -18.05 40.47
CA LYS A 203 -26.20 -19.08 40.25
C LYS A 203 -26.97 -18.94 38.92
N LYS A 204 -26.98 -20.06 38.17
CA LYS A 204 -28.06 -20.69 37.35
C LYS A 204 -28.45 -20.15 35.95
N LYS A 205 -28.06 -20.97 34.96
CA LYS A 205 -28.79 -21.53 33.79
C LYS A 205 -29.59 -20.58 32.87
N GLU A 206 -29.20 -20.51 31.58
CA GLU A 206 -29.86 -21.26 30.47
C GLU A 206 -29.16 -21.15 29.09
N LYS A 207 -29.07 -22.32 28.45
CA LYS A 207 -29.02 -22.74 27.03
C LYS A 207 -28.67 -21.80 25.83
N LYS A 208 -27.89 -22.42 24.92
CA LYS A 208 -27.62 -22.16 23.47
C LYS A 208 -26.63 -21.01 23.19
N SER A 209 -25.61 -21.13 22.35
CA SER A 209 -25.40 -21.96 21.16
C SER A 209 -23.93 -22.41 21.02
N THR A 210 -23.75 -23.53 20.33
CA THR A 210 -22.44 -24.09 19.95
C THR A 210 -21.81 -23.23 18.86
N ALA A 211 -20.92 -22.31 19.24
CA ALA A 211 -19.89 -21.79 18.36
C ALA A 211 -18.62 -22.62 18.61
N ALA A 212 -18.16 -23.31 17.57
CA ALA A 212 -16.92 -24.09 17.59
C ALA A 212 -15.73 -23.15 17.83
N ARG A 213 -15.32 -23.02 19.10
CA ARG A 213 -14.06 -22.40 19.48
C ARG A 213 -12.95 -23.35 19.03
N SER A 214 -12.42 -23.09 17.85
CA SER A 214 -11.16 -23.67 17.38
C SER A 214 -10.08 -23.34 18.42
N LYS A 215 -9.80 -24.30 19.32
CA LYS A 215 -8.56 -24.33 20.08
C LYS A 215 -7.45 -24.47 19.04
N GLN A 216 -6.72 -23.38 18.78
CA GLN A 216 -5.40 -23.49 18.19
C GLN A 216 -4.52 -24.24 19.19
N GLN A 217 -4.45 -25.56 19.01
CA GLN A 217 -3.47 -26.42 19.65
C GLN A 217 -2.09 -26.04 19.11
N GLY A 218 -1.14 -25.88 20.02
CA GLY A 218 0.26 -25.60 19.72
C GLY A 218 0.85 -26.61 18.74
N THR A 219 0.99 -26.17 17.50
CA THR A 219 2.07 -26.59 16.60
C THR A 219 3.14 -25.51 16.70
N SER A 220 4.43 -25.84 16.69
CA SER A 220 5.51 -24.86 16.57
C SER A 220 5.32 -24.08 15.25
N SER A 221 4.52 -23.02 15.28
CA SER A 221 4.21 -22.22 14.10
C SER A 221 5.46 -21.42 13.77
N ARG A 222 5.93 -21.53 12.53
CA ARG A 222 6.97 -20.63 12.04
C ARG A 222 6.46 -19.19 12.27
N PRO A 223 7.35 -18.26 12.67
CA PRO A 223 6.97 -16.85 12.84
C PRO A 223 6.29 -16.33 11.56
N GLY A 224 5.27 -15.48 11.72
CA GLY A 224 4.59 -14.85 10.57
C GLY A 224 5.55 -13.99 9.74
N CYS A 225 5.11 -13.54 8.56
CA CYS A 225 5.99 -12.78 7.66
C CYS A 225 6.52 -11.49 8.31
N LEU A 226 5.70 -10.78 9.08
CA LEU A 226 6.09 -9.54 9.74
C LEU A 226 7.24 -9.72 10.74
N GLU A 227 7.25 -10.83 11.48
CA GLU A 227 8.34 -11.11 12.43
C GLU A 227 9.61 -11.55 11.70
N GLN A 228 9.48 -12.33 10.62
CA GLN A 228 10.61 -12.76 9.79
C GLN A 228 11.26 -11.62 8.98
N LEU A 229 10.57 -10.49 8.81
CA LEU A 229 11.06 -9.30 8.12
C LEU A 229 11.60 -8.23 9.10
N SER A 230 11.79 -8.55 10.37
CA SER A 230 12.05 -7.52 11.39
C SER A 230 13.28 -6.66 11.08
N ALA A 231 14.37 -7.27 10.58
CA ALA A 231 15.58 -6.53 10.22
C ALA A 231 15.33 -5.50 9.10
N GLU A 232 14.54 -5.87 8.09
CA GLU A 232 14.13 -4.96 7.02
C GLU A 232 13.23 -3.83 7.59
N LEU A 233 12.26 -4.19 8.42
CA LEU A 233 11.24 -3.24 8.93
C LEU A 233 11.78 -2.28 9.99
N ASP A 234 12.81 -2.65 10.74
CA ASP A 234 13.46 -1.79 11.75
C ASP A 234 14.20 -0.60 11.11
N ALA A 235 14.50 -0.67 9.81
CA ALA A 235 15.09 0.45 9.06
C ALA A 235 14.06 1.53 8.69
N CYS A 236 12.76 1.27 8.83
CA CYS A 236 11.70 2.21 8.49
C CYS A 236 11.39 3.13 9.67
N GLY A 237 11.64 4.43 9.51
CA GLY A 237 11.45 5.43 10.56
C GLY A 237 10.42 6.51 10.23
N PRO A 238 10.21 7.46 11.17
CA PRO A 238 9.22 8.54 11.04
C PRO A 238 9.42 9.44 9.82
N THR A 239 10.67 9.70 9.42
CA THR A 239 10.99 10.52 8.25
C THR A 239 10.39 9.96 6.97
N GLU A 240 10.46 8.64 6.80
CA GLU A 240 9.95 7.96 5.60
C GLU A 240 8.42 7.95 5.59
N ALA A 241 7.80 7.73 6.76
CA ALA A 241 6.36 7.85 6.93
C ALA A 241 5.86 9.24 6.52
N ARG A 242 6.52 10.30 7.01
CA ARG A 242 6.18 11.69 6.69
C ARG A 242 6.29 11.95 5.19
N ARG A 243 7.39 11.52 4.56
CA ARG A 243 7.64 11.70 3.13
C ARG A 243 6.54 11.09 2.26
N LEU A 244 6.14 9.86 2.56
CA LEU A 244 5.18 9.12 1.74
C LEU A 244 3.72 9.48 2.04
N LEU A 245 3.36 9.76 3.29
CA LEU A 245 1.99 10.10 3.68
C LEU A 245 1.65 11.59 3.47
N LEU A 246 2.63 12.48 3.57
CA LEU A 246 2.47 13.91 3.28
C LEU A 246 2.99 14.31 1.89
N GLY A 247 3.39 13.37 1.05
CA GLY A 247 3.80 13.68 -0.33
C GLY A 247 2.67 14.31 -1.15
N GLY A 248 3.01 15.01 -2.23
CA GLY A 248 2.07 15.58 -3.18
C GLY A 248 1.22 16.72 -2.60
N PRO A 249 -0.12 16.63 -2.61
CA PRO A 249 -1.02 17.74 -2.33
C PRO A 249 -1.05 18.16 -0.86
N VAL A 250 -0.54 17.32 0.06
CA VAL A 250 -0.51 17.61 1.50
C VAL A 250 0.76 18.38 1.89
N GLY A 251 1.91 17.98 1.35
CA GLY A 251 3.22 18.54 1.68
C GLY A 251 3.56 19.82 0.94
N GLY A 252 2.64 20.33 0.10
CA GLY A 252 2.88 21.50 -0.74
C GLY A 252 4.02 21.30 -1.73
N GLU A 253 4.22 20.06 -2.21
CA GLU A 253 5.22 19.79 -3.25
C GLU A 253 4.93 20.66 -4.46
N ASP A 254 5.98 21.27 -5.02
CA ASP A 254 5.85 22.03 -6.25
C ASP A 254 5.41 21.10 -7.38
N LEU A 255 4.17 21.30 -7.83
CA LEU A 255 3.57 20.53 -8.90
C LEU A 255 4.24 20.80 -10.24
N GLY A 256 5.06 21.86 -10.37
CA GLY A 256 5.82 22.16 -11.58
C GLY A 256 4.96 22.06 -12.86
N PRO A 257 5.37 21.28 -13.88
CA PRO A 257 4.60 21.08 -15.10
C PRO A 257 3.19 20.49 -14.87
N GLN A 258 2.96 19.80 -13.76
CA GLN A 258 1.69 19.16 -13.43
C GLN A 258 0.59 20.18 -13.13
N ALA A 259 0.95 21.38 -12.65
CA ALA A 259 -0.02 22.45 -12.40
C ALA A 259 -0.84 22.83 -13.64
N VAL A 260 -0.30 22.59 -14.85
CA VAL A 260 -0.99 22.86 -16.12
C VAL A 260 -2.10 21.84 -16.41
N LEU A 261 -2.01 20.61 -15.87
CA LEU A 261 -3.00 19.57 -16.09
C LEU A 261 -4.28 19.78 -15.29
N TYR A 262 -4.13 20.23 -14.05
CA TYR A 262 -5.25 20.37 -13.13
C TYR A 262 -6.08 21.61 -13.50
N PRO A 263 -7.38 21.44 -13.77
CA PRO A 263 -8.27 22.59 -13.96
C PRO A 263 -8.26 23.51 -12.73
N GLN A 264 -8.41 24.82 -12.92
CA GLN A 264 -8.42 25.79 -11.81
C GLN A 264 -9.52 25.54 -10.76
N TRP A 265 -10.59 24.86 -11.16
CA TRP A 265 -11.69 24.47 -10.27
C TRP A 265 -11.42 23.16 -9.52
N TRP A 266 -10.38 22.41 -9.87
CA TRP A 266 -10.06 21.14 -9.21
C TRP A 266 -9.36 21.41 -7.87
N THR A 267 -9.93 20.86 -6.81
CA THR A 267 -9.34 20.87 -5.48
C THR A 267 -9.57 19.53 -4.79
N TRP A 268 -8.64 19.15 -3.91
CA TRP A 268 -8.84 18.02 -3.04
C TRP A 268 -9.81 18.39 -1.90
N PRO A 269 -10.75 17.49 -1.53
CA PRO A 269 -11.58 17.72 -0.35
C PRO A 269 -10.71 17.83 0.91
N ALA A 270 -10.95 18.87 1.70
CA ALA A 270 -10.12 19.20 2.87
C ALA A 270 -10.07 18.06 3.89
N GLU A 271 -11.18 17.33 4.01
CA GLU A 271 -11.26 16.14 4.84
C GLU A 271 -10.31 15.03 4.39
N CYS A 272 -10.08 14.84 3.09
CA CYS A 272 -9.14 13.83 2.59
C CYS A 272 -7.71 14.21 2.97
N LEU A 273 -7.32 15.47 2.78
CA LEU A 273 -6.00 15.98 3.16
C LEU A 273 -5.75 15.84 4.66
N LYS A 274 -6.73 16.24 5.49
CA LYS A 274 -6.66 16.06 6.95
C LYS A 274 -6.52 14.59 7.35
N GLY A 275 -7.18 13.67 6.64
CA GLY A 275 -7.05 12.23 6.88
C GLY A 275 -5.62 11.73 6.67
N LEU A 276 -4.94 12.24 5.64
CA LEU A 276 -3.54 11.91 5.34
C LEU A 276 -2.58 12.51 6.38
N GLU A 277 -2.83 13.75 6.82
CA GLU A 277 -2.06 14.39 7.91
C GLU A 277 -2.12 13.57 9.20
N MET A 278 -3.33 13.19 9.64
CA MET A 278 -3.52 12.37 10.84
C MET A 278 -2.87 10.99 10.71
N ALA A 279 -2.90 10.40 9.51
CA ALA A 279 -2.25 9.12 9.26
C ALA A 279 -0.72 9.23 9.36
N ALA A 280 -0.14 10.33 8.87
CA ALA A 280 1.28 10.60 9.01
C ALA A 280 1.68 10.77 10.49
N GLU A 281 0.94 11.57 11.26
CA GLU A 281 1.18 11.75 12.69
C GLU A 281 1.13 10.41 13.45
N THR A 282 0.12 9.59 13.14
CA THR A 282 -0.03 8.25 13.74
C THR A 282 1.15 7.34 13.36
N ALA A 283 1.56 7.36 12.10
CA ALA A 283 2.69 6.58 11.59
C ALA A 283 4.02 7.00 12.24
N GLU A 284 4.25 8.30 12.43
CA GLU A 284 5.43 8.83 13.10
C GLU A 284 5.52 8.35 14.56
N VAL A 285 4.40 8.34 15.28
CA VAL A 285 4.33 7.83 16.66
C VAL A 285 4.59 6.32 16.71
N LEU A 286 3.99 5.55 15.79
CA LEU A 286 4.14 4.09 15.76
C LEU A 286 5.55 3.62 15.38
N LEU A 287 6.27 4.41 14.60
CA LEU A 287 7.62 4.09 14.11
C LEU A 287 8.72 4.85 14.86
N ALA A 288 8.37 5.58 15.92
CA ALA A 288 9.35 6.18 16.81
C ALA A 288 10.16 5.08 17.54
N PRO A 289 11.46 5.31 17.79
CA PRO A 289 12.35 4.34 18.45
C PRO A 289 12.01 4.08 19.92
#